data_AF-D8Q250-F1
#
_entry.id   AF-D8Q250-F1
#
_cell.length_a   1.000
_cell.length_b   1.000
_cell.length_c   1.000
_cell.angle_alpha   90.00
_cell.angle_beta   90.00
_cell.angle_gamma   90.00
#
_symmetry.space_group_name_H-M   'P 1'
#
loop_
_entity.id
_entity.type
_entity.pdbx_description
1 polymer ?
#
loop_
_entity_poly.entity_id
_entity_poly.type
_entity_poly.pdbx_seq_one_letter_code
_entity_poly.pdbx_strand_id
1 'polypeptide(L)'
;MWTGDWWHNVQDQLPSGATLAPVIIATDKTQLTNFSGGKSAYPVYLTLGNLPKSIRRKPSKHACVLIGYLSTDKLLAHDLTETETRARGQRIFHESMRMILASLAPAGRHGVEMVGGDGAVRRVHPVLAAYVADFPEQCLVACSKYGTCPKCQCPADK
;
A
#
# COMPACT_ATOMS: atom_id res chain seq x y z
N MET A 1 -9.81 2.66 -12.44
CA MET A 1 -8.51 2.43 -13.10
C MET A 1 -8.58 1.07 -13.79
N TRP A 2 -9.29 1.00 -14.92
CA TRP A 2 -9.49 -0.23 -15.69
C TRP A 2 -8.77 -0.20 -17.04
N THR A 3 -8.23 0.96 -17.42
CA THR A 3 -7.44 1.14 -18.62
C THR A 3 -5.97 1.26 -18.23
N GLY A 4 -5.10 0.60 -18.98
CA GLY A 4 -3.64 0.70 -18.83
C GLY A 4 -3.10 2.11 -19.11
N ASP A 5 -3.97 3.02 -19.54
CA ASP A 5 -3.67 4.41 -19.91
C ASP A 5 -2.91 5.16 -18.81
N TRP A 6 -3.21 4.92 -17.53
CA TRP A 6 -2.46 5.57 -16.45
C TRP A 6 -0.96 5.28 -16.56
N TRP A 7 -0.61 4.05 -16.89
CA TRP A 7 0.79 3.66 -17.06
C TRP A 7 1.41 4.44 -18.21
N HIS A 8 0.80 4.41 -19.39
CA HIS A 8 1.29 5.11 -20.56
C HIS A 8 1.46 6.62 -20.29
N ASN A 9 0.44 7.24 -19.72
CA ASN A 9 0.46 8.67 -19.39
C ASN A 9 1.58 9.05 -18.41
N VAL A 10 1.90 8.21 -17.44
CA VAL A 10 2.99 8.46 -16.49
C VAL A 10 4.34 8.19 -17.15
N GLN A 11 4.46 7.13 -17.95
CA GLN A 11 5.68 6.79 -18.68
C GLN A 11 6.08 7.89 -19.68
N ASP A 12 5.11 8.52 -20.33
CA ASP A 12 5.33 9.61 -21.30
C ASP A 12 5.84 10.91 -20.64
N GLN A 13 5.65 11.05 -19.32
CA GLN A 13 6.18 12.19 -18.55
C GLN A 13 7.62 11.97 -18.06
N LEU A 14 8.16 10.75 -18.21
CA LEU A 14 9.52 10.43 -17.78
C LEU A 14 10.56 10.79 -18.86
N PRO A 15 11.82 11.06 -18.47
CA PRO A 15 12.90 11.28 -19.42
C PRO A 15 13.06 10.11 -20.41
N SER A 16 13.52 10.41 -21.63
CA SER A 16 13.80 9.39 -22.63
C SER A 16 14.77 8.33 -22.08
N GLY A 17 14.44 7.05 -22.28
CA GLY A 17 15.20 5.91 -21.77
C GLY A 17 14.91 5.51 -20.31
N ALA A 18 14.14 6.30 -19.57
CA ALA A 18 13.68 5.93 -18.23
C ALA A 18 12.51 4.94 -18.28
N THR A 19 12.37 4.13 -17.23
CA THR A 19 11.32 3.10 -17.13
C THR A 19 10.46 3.31 -15.91
N LEU A 20 9.14 3.33 -16.08
CA LEU A 20 8.18 3.34 -14.98
C LEU A 20 8.11 1.94 -14.34
N ALA A 21 8.18 1.90 -13.01
CA ALA A 21 7.85 0.71 -12.21
C ALA A 21 6.60 0.98 -11.36
N PRO A 22 5.40 0.56 -11.81
CA PRO A 22 4.19 0.74 -11.02
C PRO A 22 4.29 -0.08 -9.73
N VAL A 23 4.21 0.57 -8.57
CA VAL A 23 4.21 -0.07 -7.26
C VAL A 23 2.76 -0.26 -6.82
N ILE A 24 2.43 -1.47 -6.39
CA ILE A 24 1.13 -1.82 -5.84
C ILE A 24 1.35 -2.25 -4.40
N ILE A 25 0.68 -1.58 -3.48
CA ILE A 25 0.70 -1.93 -2.06
C ILE A 25 -0.60 -2.63 -1.70
N ALA A 26 -0.51 -3.61 -0.82
CA ALA A 26 -1.67 -4.24 -0.21
C ALA A 26 -1.48 -4.35 1.30
N THR A 27 -2.56 -4.16 2.05
CA THR A 27 -2.62 -4.49 3.47
C THR A 27 -3.75 -5.48 3.70
N ASP A 28 -3.49 -6.43 4.58
CA ASP A 28 -4.46 -7.45 4.95
C ASP A 28 -4.35 -7.68 6.45
N LYS A 29 -5.43 -7.44 7.21
CA LYS A 29 -5.41 -7.63 8.64
C LYS A 29 -5.30 -9.11 8.95
N THR A 30 -4.18 -9.54 9.52
CA THR A 30 -3.99 -10.94 9.91
C THR A 30 -3.91 -11.08 11.43
N GLN A 31 -4.64 -12.06 11.95
CA GLN A 31 -4.49 -12.46 13.36
C GLN A 31 -3.19 -13.26 13.49
N LEU A 32 -2.26 -12.80 14.33
CA LEU A 32 -0.97 -13.48 14.53
C LEU A 32 -1.08 -14.64 15.52
N THR A 33 -2.00 -14.56 16.50
CA THR A 33 -2.24 -15.65 17.47
C THR A 33 -3.73 -15.78 17.80
N ASN A 34 -4.33 -16.95 17.51
CA ASN A 34 -5.74 -17.22 17.86
C ASN A 34 -5.94 -17.69 19.32
N PHE A 35 -4.88 -18.14 20.01
CA PHE A 35 -5.02 -18.85 21.29
C PHE A 35 -4.17 -18.29 22.45
N SER A 36 -3.27 -17.34 22.19
CA SER A 36 -2.39 -16.76 23.23
C SER A 36 -2.12 -15.27 22.95
N GLY A 37 -2.85 -14.38 23.62
CA GLY A 37 -2.51 -12.96 23.70
C GLY A 37 -3.14 -12.01 22.67
N GLY A 38 -3.97 -12.50 21.73
CA GLY A 38 -4.81 -11.66 20.86
C GLY A 38 -4.06 -10.60 20.06
N LYS A 39 -2.84 -10.91 19.60
CA LYS A 39 -2.03 -10.00 18.81
C LYS A 39 -2.45 -10.10 17.34
N SER A 40 -2.82 -8.98 16.74
CA SER A 40 -2.96 -8.85 15.29
C SER A 40 -1.78 -8.04 14.75
N ALA A 41 -1.49 -8.19 13.47
CA ALA A 41 -0.64 -7.27 12.74
C ALA A 41 -1.27 -7.00 11.38
N TYR A 42 -0.99 -5.83 10.83
CA TYR A 42 -1.27 -5.57 9.41
C TYR A 42 0.05 -5.70 8.65
N PRO A 43 0.34 -6.84 8.00
CA PRO A 43 1.39 -6.91 7.00
C PRO A 43 1.12 -5.90 5.87
N VAL A 44 2.17 -5.23 5.45
CA VAL A 44 2.20 -4.38 4.26
C VAL A 44 2.96 -5.12 3.17
N TYR A 45 2.27 -5.48 2.11
CA TYR A 45 2.84 -6.16 0.96
C TYR A 45 3.09 -5.19 -0.19
N LEU A 46 4.14 -5.45 -0.96
CA LEU A 46 4.50 -4.73 -2.17
C LEU A 46 4.62 -5.70 -3.33
N THR A 47 4.05 -5.33 -4.47
CA THR A 47 4.27 -6.01 -5.76
C THR A 47 4.40 -4.97 -6.86
N LEU A 48 4.97 -5.37 -8.00
CA LEU A 48 5.12 -4.50 -9.15
C LEU A 48 4.01 -4.77 -10.18
N GLY A 49 3.42 -3.70 -10.71
CA GLY A 49 2.38 -3.77 -11.73
C GLY A 49 2.88 -4.29 -13.08
N ASN A 50 4.19 -4.24 -13.33
CA ASN A 50 4.83 -4.79 -14.53
C ASN A 50 4.96 -6.31 -14.55
N LEU A 51 4.65 -6.97 -13.43
CA LEU A 51 4.61 -8.42 -13.38
C LEU A 51 3.26 -8.94 -13.88
N PRO A 52 3.27 -9.92 -14.80
CA PRO A 52 2.06 -10.62 -15.21
C PRO A 52 1.27 -11.12 -14.00
N LYS A 53 -0.06 -11.01 -14.07
CA LYS A 53 -0.97 -11.44 -12.99
C LYS A 53 -0.73 -12.91 -12.60
N SER A 54 -0.43 -13.76 -13.57
CA SER A 54 -0.12 -15.18 -13.33
C SER A 54 1.17 -15.39 -12.54
N ILE A 55 2.13 -14.47 -12.62
CA ILE A 55 3.38 -14.49 -11.84
C ILE A 55 3.13 -13.93 -10.44
N ARG A 56 2.42 -12.79 -10.33
CA ARG A 56 2.05 -12.20 -9.02
C ARG A 56 1.28 -13.16 -8.12
N ARG A 57 0.46 -14.02 -8.70
CA ARG A 57 -0.35 -15.01 -7.99
C ARG A 57 0.37 -16.31 -7.63
N LYS A 58 1.66 -16.46 -7.98
CA LYS A 58 2.45 -17.66 -7.66
C LYS A 58 3.39 -17.35 -6.50
N PRO A 59 3.12 -17.86 -5.27
CA PRO A 59 3.99 -17.61 -4.12
C PRO A 59 5.46 -18.01 -4.36
N SER A 60 5.69 -19.10 -5.10
CA SER A 60 7.03 -19.59 -5.46
C SER A 60 7.84 -18.64 -6.36
N LYS A 61 7.22 -17.59 -6.91
CA LYS A 61 7.90 -16.59 -7.74
C LYS A 61 8.32 -15.35 -6.96
N HIS A 62 7.99 -15.25 -5.67
CA HIS A 62 8.36 -14.12 -4.80
C HIS A 62 8.05 -12.74 -5.42
N ALA A 63 7.02 -12.68 -6.26
CA ALA A 63 6.59 -11.47 -6.97
C ALA A 63 5.85 -10.47 -6.06
N CYS A 64 5.55 -10.89 -4.84
CA CYS A 64 4.97 -10.10 -3.78
C CYS A 64 5.86 -10.24 -2.55
N VAL A 65 6.30 -9.12 -1.99
CA VAL A 65 7.22 -9.07 -0.86
C VAL A 65 6.56 -8.36 0.31
N LEU A 66 6.85 -8.82 1.53
CA LEU A 66 6.44 -8.14 2.75
C LEU A 66 7.44 -7.04 3.07
N ILE A 67 6.97 -5.80 3.22
CA ILE A 67 7.82 -4.62 3.47
C ILE A 67 7.66 -4.04 4.88
N GLY A 68 6.71 -4.53 5.67
CA GLY A 68 6.56 -4.12 7.06
C GLY A 68 5.34 -4.75 7.74
N TYR A 69 5.30 -4.63 9.07
CA TYR A 69 4.14 -4.94 9.90
C TYR A 69 3.71 -3.67 10.61
N LEU A 70 2.44 -3.30 10.51
CA LEU A 70 1.87 -2.22 11.30
C LEU A 70 1.42 -2.78 12.64
N SER A 71 1.76 -2.07 13.72
CA SER A 71 1.25 -2.41 15.06
C SER A 71 -0.26 -2.18 15.10
N THR A 72 -0.96 -3.13 15.72
CA THR A 72 -2.38 -3.02 16.06
C THR A 72 -2.62 -2.97 17.54
N ASP A 73 -1.55 -2.79 18.32
CA ASP A 73 -1.67 -2.87 19.77
C ASP A 73 -2.82 -1.96 20.18
N LYS A 74 -3.77 -2.56 20.91
CA LYS A 74 -4.87 -1.82 21.52
C LYS A 74 -4.16 -0.79 22.38
N LEU A 75 -4.13 0.44 21.89
CA LEU A 75 -3.56 1.56 22.62
C LEU A 75 -4.20 1.47 24.00
N LEU A 76 -3.40 1.17 25.02
CA LEU A 76 -3.82 1.03 26.40
C LEU A 76 -4.31 2.41 26.84
N ALA A 77 -5.53 2.73 26.44
CA ALA A 77 -6.14 4.01 26.59
C ALA A 77 -7.17 3.83 27.69
N HIS A 78 -6.67 3.75 28.92
CA HIS A 78 -7.53 3.78 30.10
C HIS A 78 -8.30 5.11 30.20
N ASP A 79 -7.89 6.15 29.44
CA ASP A 79 -8.43 7.52 29.51
C ASP A 79 -8.92 8.12 28.18
N LEU A 80 -9.01 7.37 27.06
CA LEU A 80 -9.50 7.93 25.79
C LEU A 80 -10.93 7.50 25.48
N THR A 81 -11.71 8.41 24.90
CA THR A 81 -12.98 8.06 24.27
C THR A 81 -12.78 7.15 23.07
N GLU A 82 -13.84 6.47 22.63
CA GLU A 82 -13.81 5.62 21.43
C GLU A 82 -13.37 6.41 20.18
N THR A 83 -13.83 7.65 20.06
CA THR A 83 -13.50 8.54 18.93
C THR A 83 -12.02 8.90 18.91
N GLU A 84 -11.44 9.22 20.08
CA GLU A 84 -10.02 9.56 20.21
C GLU A 84 -9.13 8.34 19.96
N THR A 85 -9.54 7.17 20.44
CA THR A 85 -8.83 5.91 20.20
C THR A 85 -8.79 5.59 18.70
N ARG A 86 -9.92 5.75 18.00
CA ARG A 86 -9.99 5.55 16.54
C ARG A 86 -9.12 6.57 15.80
N ALA A 87 -9.20 7.84 16.15
CA ALA A 87 -8.40 8.90 15.53
C ALA A 87 -6.90 8.66 15.74
N ARG A 88 -6.49 8.21 16.93
CA ARG A 88 -5.10 7.87 17.23
C ARG A 88 -4.64 6.65 16.44
N GLY A 89 -5.46 5.60 16.34
CA GLY A 89 -5.19 4.44 15.49
C GLY A 89 -4.98 4.82 14.03
N GLN A 90 -5.84 5.70 13.49
CA GLN A 90 -5.69 6.25 12.14
C GLN A 90 -4.36 7.00 11.97
N ARG A 91 -3.98 7.87 12.91
CA ARG A 91 -2.70 8.60 12.86
C ARG A 91 -1.50 7.67 12.87
N ILE A 92 -1.49 6.66 13.73
CA ILE A 92 -0.41 5.69 13.81
C ILE A 92 -0.29 4.90 12.51
N PHE A 93 -1.42 4.48 11.94
CA PHE A 93 -1.45 3.80 10.64
C PHE A 93 -0.80 4.67 9.55
N HIS A 94 -1.25 5.92 9.40
CA HIS A 94 -0.75 6.83 8.36
C HIS A 94 0.72 7.20 8.56
N GLU A 95 1.14 7.44 9.80
CA GLU A 95 2.53 7.73 10.11
C GLU A 95 3.44 6.51 9.84
N SER A 96 2.96 5.31 10.17
CA SER A 96 3.68 4.06 9.89
C SER A 96 3.82 3.82 8.38
N MET A 97 2.73 4.02 7.61
CA MET A 97 2.77 3.94 6.15
C MET A 97 3.69 5.01 5.54
N ARG A 98 3.70 6.23 6.10
CA ARG A 98 4.61 7.32 5.69
C ARG A 98 6.08 6.91 5.88
N MET A 99 6.41 6.30 7.01
CA MET A 99 7.76 5.80 7.29
C MET A 99 8.16 4.67 6.34
N ILE A 100 7.30 3.67 6.16
CA ILE A 100 7.56 2.51 5.27
C ILE A 100 7.77 2.96 3.82
N LEU A 101 6.97 3.92 3.34
CA LEU A 101 7.00 4.39 1.95
C LEU A 101 7.88 5.64 1.75
N ALA A 102 8.64 6.06 2.77
CA ALA A 102 9.41 7.31 2.73
C ALA A 102 10.40 7.38 1.57
N SER A 103 11.04 6.25 1.24
CA SER A 103 12.01 6.15 0.13
C SER A 103 11.35 6.14 -1.25
N LEU A 104 10.06 5.79 -1.34
CA LEU A 104 9.35 5.67 -2.61
C LEU A 104 9.16 7.03 -3.29
N ALA A 105 8.88 8.09 -2.51
CA ALA A 105 8.65 9.42 -3.04
C ALA A 105 9.86 10.03 -3.78
N PRO A 106 11.09 10.09 -3.19
CA PRO A 106 12.26 10.56 -3.91
C PRO A 106 12.65 9.60 -5.05
N ALA A 107 12.52 8.29 -4.86
CA ALA A 107 12.81 7.31 -5.92
C ALA A 107 11.90 7.48 -7.14
N GLY A 108 10.61 7.72 -6.95
CA GLY A 108 9.67 7.99 -8.05
C GLY A 108 9.94 9.31 -8.78
N ARG A 109 10.38 10.35 -8.07
CA ARG A 109 10.68 11.67 -8.65
C ARG A 109 11.99 11.69 -9.44
N HIS A 110 13.05 11.16 -8.86
CA HIS A 110 14.41 11.27 -9.42
C HIS A 110 14.86 10.02 -10.17
N GLY A 111 14.11 8.94 -10.04
CA GLY A 111 14.49 7.62 -10.54
C GLY A 111 15.66 7.04 -9.76
N VAL A 112 15.84 5.73 -9.87
CA VAL A 112 16.93 4.96 -9.28
C VAL A 112 17.51 4.06 -10.34
N GLU A 113 18.83 3.94 -10.37
CA GLU A 113 19.49 2.98 -11.26
C GLU A 113 19.29 1.56 -10.74
N MET A 114 18.70 0.72 -11.58
CA MET A 114 18.40 -0.66 -11.24
C MET A 114 18.88 -1.58 -12.36
N VAL A 115 19.47 -2.70 -11.98
CA VAL A 115 19.87 -3.77 -12.91
C VAL A 115 18.62 -4.58 -13.27
N GLY A 116 18.31 -4.64 -14.56
CA GLY A 116 17.22 -5.46 -15.09
C GLY A 116 17.55 -6.95 -15.10
N GLY A 117 16.55 -7.79 -15.37
CA GLY A 117 16.75 -9.25 -15.50
C GLY A 117 17.63 -9.66 -16.69
N ASP A 118 17.87 -8.74 -17.62
CA ASP A 118 18.78 -8.88 -18.76
C ASP A 118 20.20 -8.35 -18.46
N GLY A 119 20.46 -7.90 -17.22
CA GLY A 119 21.75 -7.34 -16.80
C GLY A 119 21.97 -5.87 -17.17
N ALA A 120 21.07 -5.26 -17.94
CA ALA A 120 21.20 -3.84 -18.31
C ALA A 120 20.73 -2.92 -17.18
N VAL A 121 21.49 -1.86 -16.94
CA VAL A 121 21.14 -0.81 -15.96
C VAL A 121 20.15 0.15 -16.59
N ARG A 122 19.04 0.39 -15.91
CA ARG A 122 18.01 1.34 -16.33
C ARG A 122 17.71 2.32 -15.21
N ARG A 123 17.39 3.57 -15.59
CA ARG A 123 16.81 4.55 -14.68
C ARG A 123 15.33 4.18 -14.47
N VAL A 124 15.01 3.63 -13.31
CA VAL A 124 13.66 3.17 -12.97
C VAL A 124 12.99 4.14 -12.03
N HIS A 125 11.77 4.54 -12.34
CA HIS A 125 10.94 5.41 -11.50
C HIS A 125 9.84 4.57 -10.85
N PRO A 126 10.01 4.12 -9.59
CA PRO A 126 8.95 3.42 -8.87
C PRO A 126 7.87 4.41 -8.42
N VAL A 127 6.63 4.20 -8.86
CA VAL A 127 5.51 5.12 -8.57
C VAL A 127 4.34 4.32 -8.03
N LEU A 128 3.77 4.77 -6.90
CA LEU A 128 2.57 4.14 -6.32
C LEU A 128 1.40 4.25 -7.30
N ALA A 129 0.98 3.11 -7.83
CA ALA A 129 -0.08 3.00 -8.83
C ALA A 129 -1.42 2.59 -8.21
N ALA A 130 -1.39 1.70 -7.21
CA ALA A 130 -2.59 1.21 -6.56
C ALA A 130 -2.34 0.82 -5.10
N TYR A 131 -3.39 1.00 -4.30
CA TYR A 131 -3.52 0.44 -2.97
C TYR A 131 -4.68 -0.56 -2.98
N VAL A 132 -4.38 -1.84 -2.73
CA VAL A 132 -5.37 -2.92 -2.71
C VAL A 132 -5.72 -3.25 -1.26
N ALA A 133 -6.98 -3.06 -0.92
CA ALA A 133 -7.52 -3.41 0.39
C ALA A 133 -9.00 -3.76 0.26
N ASP A 134 -9.55 -4.47 1.23
CA ASP A 134 -11.00 -4.65 1.40
C ASP A 134 -11.66 -3.38 1.94
N PHE A 135 -12.99 -3.40 2.07
CA PHE A 135 -13.76 -2.17 2.32
C PHE A 135 -13.45 -1.45 3.65
N PRO A 136 -13.34 -2.13 4.81
CA PRO A 136 -13.02 -1.46 6.06
C PRO A 136 -11.63 -0.78 5.99
N GLU A 137 -10.67 -1.44 5.37
CA GLU A 137 -9.30 -0.99 5.19
C GLU A 137 -9.22 0.15 4.17
N GLN A 138 -10.04 0.11 3.10
CA GLN A 138 -10.19 1.26 2.19
C GLN A 138 -10.73 2.49 2.94
N CYS A 139 -11.67 2.31 3.87
CA CYS A 139 -12.15 3.41 4.70
C CYS A 139 -11.05 3.94 5.62
N LEU A 140 -10.21 3.06 6.19
CA LEU A 140 -9.06 3.45 7.02
C LEU A 140 -8.04 4.26 6.21
N VAL A 141 -7.67 3.79 5.03
CA VAL A 141 -6.70 4.44 4.13
C VAL A 141 -7.22 5.78 3.63
N ALA A 142 -8.51 5.87 3.30
CA ALA A 142 -9.13 7.11 2.82
C ALA A 142 -9.60 8.06 3.94
N CYS A 143 -9.34 7.73 5.21
CA CYS A 143 -9.88 8.46 6.37
C CYS A 143 -11.40 8.67 6.29
N SER A 144 -12.12 7.71 5.70
CA SER A 144 -13.57 7.78 5.46
C SER A 144 -14.34 7.11 6.59
N LYS A 145 -15.58 7.58 6.83
CA LYS A 145 -16.47 6.94 7.81
C LYS A 145 -16.87 5.56 7.30
N TYR A 146 -16.86 4.55 8.17
CA TYR A 146 -17.38 3.23 7.81
C TYR A 146 -18.82 3.34 7.28
N GLY A 147 -19.13 2.59 6.22
CA GLY A 147 -20.41 2.66 5.53
C GLY A 147 -20.50 3.76 4.47
N THR A 148 -19.54 4.69 4.39
CA THR A 148 -19.44 5.63 3.26
C THR A 148 -18.52 5.05 2.18
N CYS A 149 -18.83 5.32 0.91
CA CYS A 149 -17.95 4.90 -0.18
C CYS A 149 -16.74 5.85 -0.26
N PRO A 150 -15.49 5.36 -0.13
CA PRO A 150 -14.31 6.22 -0.25
C PRO A 150 -14.03 6.69 -1.69
N LYS A 151 -14.85 6.25 -2.67
CA LYS A 151 -14.69 6.55 -4.09
C LYS A 151 -15.82 7.41 -4.68
N CYS A 152 -17.00 7.42 -4.05
CA CYS A 152 -18.14 8.20 -4.54
C CYS A 152 -18.84 8.93 -3.39
N GLN A 153 -19.68 9.91 -3.72
CA GLN A 153 -20.39 10.72 -2.72
C GLN A 153 -21.64 10.02 -2.15
N CYS A 154 -21.69 8.68 -2.20
CA CYS A 154 -22.83 7.94 -1.65
C CYS A 154 -22.82 8.07 -0.10
N PRO A 155 -23.90 8.57 0.51
CA PRO A 155 -24.00 8.63 1.97
C PRO A 155 -24.03 7.22 2.55
N ALA A 156 -23.64 7.09 3.82
CA ALA A 156 -23.84 5.85 4.55
C ALA A 156 -25.33 5.61 4.76
N ASP A 157 -25.77 4.36 4.59
CA ASP A 157 -27.12 3.95 5.00
C ASP A 157 -27.31 4.27 6.49
N LYS A 158 -28.47 4.83 6.82
CA LYS A 158 -28.82 5.30 8.17
C LYS A 158 -28.91 4.17 9.17
#